data_AF-A0A0P8AAF5-F1
#
_entry.id   AF-A0A0P8AAF5-F1
#
_cell.length_a   1.000
_cell.length_b   1.000
_cell.length_c   1.000
_cell.angle_alpha   90.00
_cell.angle_beta   90.00
_cell.angle_gamma   90.00
#
_symmetry.space_group_name_H-M   'P 1'
#
loop_
_entity.id
_entity.type
_entity.pdbx_description
1 polymer ?
#
loop_
_entity_poly.entity_id
_entity_poly.type
_entity_poly.pdbx_seq_one_letter_code
_entity_poly.pdbx_strand_id
1 'polypeptide(L)'
;MDWAFQYWKELVPIQMDEKGQMVNELRRTRSLFYSLFSINAMTQTAEIARHRGIDLYNYKTDDGRGLELAFDFHAPYLAGKENWPYQEIRPDL
;
A
#
# COMPACT_ATOMS: atom_id res chain seq x y z
N MET A 1 4.91 13.34 -16.60
CA MET A 1 5.27 12.10 -15.87
C MET A 1 5.77 12.42 -14.48
N ASP A 2 6.52 13.51 -14.27
CA ASP A 2 6.91 13.97 -12.92
C ASP A 2 5.70 14.29 -12.03
N TRP A 3 4.64 14.85 -12.63
CA TRP A 3 3.33 15.01 -11.97
C TRP A 3 2.80 13.70 -11.36
N ALA A 4 2.99 12.55 -12.02
CA ALA A 4 2.50 11.27 -11.51
C ALA A 4 3.23 10.86 -10.22
N PHE A 5 4.52 11.15 -10.12
CA PHE A 5 5.31 10.86 -8.91
C PHE A 5 5.01 11.84 -7.78
N GLN A 6 4.67 13.11 -8.09
CA GLN A 6 4.19 14.05 -7.08
C GLN A 6 2.81 13.67 -6.58
N TYR A 7 1.89 13.33 -7.49
CA TYR A 7 0.56 12.87 -7.15
C TYR A 7 0.59 11.57 -6.34
N TRP A 8 1.52 10.65 -6.64
CA TRP A 8 1.75 9.46 -5.81
C TRP A 8 2.06 9.83 -4.36
N LYS A 9 2.92 10.83 -4.11
CA LYS A 9 3.27 11.31 -2.76
C LYS A 9 2.08 11.94 -2.04
N GLU A 10 1.25 12.68 -2.76
CA GLU A 10 0.00 13.27 -2.25
C GLU A 10 -1.04 12.21 -1.89
N LEU A 11 -1.08 11.09 -2.62
CA LEU A 11 -2.00 9.98 -2.39
C LEU A 11 -1.66 9.13 -1.17
N VAL A 12 -0.38 8.97 -0.82
CA VAL A 12 0.06 8.17 0.34
C VAL A 12 -0.76 8.51 1.60
N PRO A 13 -0.83 9.76 2.08
CA PRO A 13 -1.54 10.07 3.31
C PRO A 13 -3.08 10.02 3.18
N ILE A 14 -3.62 9.95 1.95
CA ILE A 14 -5.06 9.85 1.70
C ILE A 14 -5.51 8.39 1.74
N GLN A 15 -4.68 7.48 1.23
CA GLN A 15 -4.99 6.05 1.13
C GLN A 15 -4.54 5.24 2.34
N MET A 16 -3.54 5.74 3.09
CA MET A 16 -2.86 5.02 4.15
C MET A 16 -2.94 5.75 5.50
N ASP A 17 -3.24 5.01 6.57
CA ASP A 17 -3.11 5.51 7.94
C ASP A 17 -1.69 5.37 8.50
N GLU A 18 -1.46 5.88 9.71
CA GLU A 18 -0.16 5.83 10.42
C GLU A 18 0.30 4.40 10.78
N LYS A 19 -0.53 3.38 10.56
CA LYS A 19 -0.18 1.98 10.80
C LYS A 19 0.12 1.21 9.51
N GLY A 20 0.05 1.85 8.35
CA GLY A 20 0.26 1.20 7.05
C GLY A 20 -1.01 0.57 6.45
N GLN A 21 -2.17 0.84 7.02
CA GLN A 21 -3.44 0.27 6.56
C GLN A 21 -4.00 1.06 5.38
N MET A 22 -4.45 0.34 4.35
CA MET A 22 -5.13 0.94 3.20
C MET A 22 -6.60 1.23 3.54
N VAL A 23 -6.88 2.38 4.16
CA VAL A 23 -8.14 2.66 4.90
C VAL A 23 -9.43 2.50 4.10
N ASN A 24 -9.40 2.84 2.81
CA ASN A 24 -10.57 2.68 1.93
C ASN A 24 -10.78 1.22 1.52
N GLU A 25 -9.68 0.46 1.43
CA GLU A 25 -9.70 -0.94 1.01
C GLU A 25 -10.18 -1.87 2.13
N LEU A 26 -9.98 -1.48 3.39
CA LEU A 26 -10.53 -2.17 4.56
C LEU A 26 -12.05 -2.27 4.58
N ARG A 27 -12.75 -1.38 3.85
CA ARG A 27 -14.22 -1.35 3.75
C ARG A 27 -14.76 -2.27 2.65
N ARG A 28 -13.88 -2.92 1.88
CA ARG A 28 -14.27 -3.80 0.77
C ARG A 28 -14.55 -5.21 1.28
N THR A 29 -15.38 -5.94 0.56
CA THR A 29 -15.69 -7.34 0.88
C THR A 29 -14.49 -8.27 0.73
N ARG A 30 -13.53 -7.90 -0.11
CA ARG A 30 -12.23 -8.57 -0.32
C ARG A 30 -11.09 -7.62 0.12
N SER A 31 -11.12 -7.19 1.37
CA SER A 31 -10.28 -6.09 1.86
C SER A 31 -8.78 -6.35 1.77
N LEU A 32 -8.32 -7.57 2.03
CA LEU A 32 -6.91 -7.93 1.88
C LEU A 32 -6.51 -7.86 0.41
N PHE A 33 -7.33 -8.44 -0.48
CA PHE A 33 -7.08 -8.37 -1.92
C PHE A 33 -6.96 -6.93 -2.42
N TYR A 34 -7.90 -6.05 -2.07
CA TYR A 34 -7.88 -4.66 -2.53
C TYR A 34 -6.72 -3.85 -1.92
N SER A 35 -6.33 -4.15 -0.67
CA SER A 35 -5.16 -3.53 -0.05
C SER A 35 -3.88 -3.88 -0.82
N LEU A 36 -3.67 -5.17 -1.13
CA LEU A 36 -2.53 -5.65 -1.91
C LEU A 36 -2.56 -5.14 -3.36
N PHE A 37 -3.75 -5.01 -3.96
CA PHE A 37 -3.90 -4.44 -5.30
C PHE A 37 -3.40 -2.99 -5.35
N SER A 38 -3.77 -2.18 -4.35
CA SER A 38 -3.33 -0.80 -4.23
C SER A 38 -1.82 -0.71 -3.98
N ILE A 39 -1.30 -1.51 -3.03
CA ILE A 39 0.14 -1.57 -2.73
C ILE A 39 0.95 -1.97 -3.96
N ASN A 40 0.50 -2.96 -4.73
CA ASN A 40 1.16 -3.39 -5.96
C ASN A 40 1.23 -2.24 -7.00
N ALA A 41 0.15 -1.48 -7.19
CA ALA A 41 0.15 -0.32 -8.08
C ALA A 41 1.11 0.78 -7.58
N MET A 42 1.17 1.02 -6.26
CA MET A 42 2.12 1.96 -5.67
C MET A 42 3.57 1.51 -5.89
N THR A 43 3.88 0.23 -5.68
CA THR A 43 5.20 -0.36 -5.90
C THR A 43 5.63 -0.29 -7.37
N GLN A 44 4.73 -0.60 -8.31
CA GLN A 44 5.02 -0.47 -9.75
C GLN A 44 5.33 0.98 -10.14
N THR A 45 4.60 1.94 -9.56
CA THR A 45 4.88 3.37 -9.78
C THR A 45 6.26 3.75 -9.21
N ALA A 46 6.61 3.25 -8.02
CA ALA A 46 7.94 3.45 -7.44
C ALA A 46 9.04 2.83 -8.30
N GLU A 47 8.82 1.67 -8.90
CA GLU A 47 9.79 1.04 -9.80
C GLU A 47 10.01 1.87 -11.08
N ILE A 48 8.93 2.38 -11.69
CA ILE A 48 9.02 3.28 -12.84
C ILE A 48 9.77 4.58 -12.45
N ALA A 49 9.51 5.13 -11.26
CA ALA A 49 10.19 6.31 -10.75
C ALA A 49 11.69 6.06 -10.53
N ARG A 50 12.06 4.88 -10.02
CA ARG A 50 13.44 4.46 -9.76
C ARG A 50 14.28 4.47 -11.04
N HIS A 51 13.72 4.00 -12.16
CA HIS A 51 14.36 4.08 -13.48
C HIS A 51 14.62 5.51 -13.97
N ARG A 52 13.99 6.51 -13.35
CA ARG A 52 14.17 7.94 -13.62
C ARG A 52 14.98 8.66 -12.54
N GLY A 53 15.61 7.93 -11.62
CA GLY A 53 16.41 8.49 -10.53
C GLY A 53 15.57 9.11 -9.40
N ILE A 54 14.28 8.77 -9.30
CA ILE A 54 13.40 9.23 -8.23
C ILE A 54 13.14 8.06 -7.28
N ASP A 55 13.50 8.23 -6.01
CA ASP A 55 13.33 7.21 -4.99
C ASP A 55 11.98 7.37 -4.27
N LEU A 56 10.97 6.65 -4.73
CA LEU A 56 9.68 6.55 -4.04
C LEU A 56 9.63 5.37 -3.06
N TYR A 57 10.59 4.44 -3.11
CA TYR A 57 10.66 3.34 -2.13
C TYR A 57 10.98 3.86 -0.74
N ASN A 58 11.93 4.81 -0.65
CA ASN A 58 12.32 5.43 0.62
C ASN A 58 11.55 6.72 0.95
N TYR A 59 10.55 7.11 0.14
CA TYR A 59 9.71 8.24 0.48
C TYR A 59 8.88 7.94 1.73
N LYS A 60 8.84 8.90 2.64
CA LYS A 60 8.00 8.90 3.84
C LYS A 60 7.37 10.27 4.01
N THR A 61 6.11 10.31 4.42
CA THR A 61 5.48 11.51 4.99
C THR A 61 6.11 11.83 6.35
N ASP A 62 5.82 13.02 6.90
CA ASP A 62 6.34 13.45 8.21
C ASP A 62 5.97 12.49 9.36
N ASP A 63 4.85 11.78 9.23
CA ASP A 63 4.38 10.76 10.17
C ASP A 63 4.77 9.32 9.77
N GLY A 64 5.66 9.14 8.81
CA GLY A 64 6.29 7.85 8.48
C GLY A 64 5.55 6.98 7.47
N ARG A 65 4.47 7.45 6.86
CA ARG A 65 3.70 6.67 5.86
C ARG A 65 4.45 6.58 4.54
N GLY A 66 4.49 5.38 3.97
CA GLY A 66 5.22 5.05 2.75
C GLY A 66 5.13 3.55 2.44
N LEU A 67 5.83 3.09 1.40
CA LEU A 67 5.80 1.68 0.99
C LEU A 67 6.31 0.73 2.08
N GLU A 68 7.36 1.11 2.79
CA GLU A 68 7.92 0.31 3.89
C GLU A 68 6.87 0.02 4.97
N LEU A 69 6.17 1.05 5.44
CA LEU A 69 5.11 0.91 6.45
C LEU A 69 3.95 0.04 5.93
N ALA A 70 3.58 0.18 4.66
CA ALA A 70 2.56 -0.66 4.05
C ALA A 70 2.99 -2.14 4.04
N PHE A 71 4.24 -2.41 3.67
CA PHE A 71 4.77 -3.77 3.64
C PHE A 71 4.84 -4.37 5.04
N ASP A 72 5.32 -3.60 6.02
CA ASP A 72 5.43 -4.04 7.41
C ASP A 72 4.07 -4.42 7.99
N PHE A 73 3.03 -3.63 7.72
CA PHE A 73 1.67 -3.96 8.16
C PHE A 73 1.16 -5.25 7.51
N HIS A 74 1.36 -5.43 6.20
CA HIS A 74 0.72 -6.53 5.46
C HIS A 74 1.50 -7.86 5.53
N ALA A 75 2.81 -7.82 5.74
CA ALA A 75 3.68 -9.01 5.67
C ALA A 75 3.29 -10.15 6.62
N PRO A 76 2.90 -9.92 7.89
CA PRO A 76 2.50 -11.00 8.80
C PRO A 76 1.28 -11.80 8.30
N TYR A 77 0.31 -11.13 7.68
CA TYR A 77 -0.90 -11.78 7.16
C TYR A 77 -0.62 -12.61 5.90
N LEU A 78 0.30 -12.14 5.05
CA LEU A 78 0.74 -12.89 3.86
C LEU A 78 1.59 -14.11 4.20
N ALA A 79 2.42 -13.99 5.25
CA ALA A 79 3.26 -15.08 5.74
C ALA A 79 2.47 -16.12 6.56
N GLY A 80 1.16 -15.93 6.76
CA GLY A 80 0.33 -16.80 7.59
C GLY A 80 0.69 -16.77 9.07
N LYS A 81 1.39 -15.72 9.52
CA LYS A 81 1.76 -15.53 10.93
C LYS A 81 0.61 -14.95 11.76
N GLU A 82 -0.27 -14.19 11.11
CA GLU A 82 -1.44 -13.57 11.72
C GLU A 82 -2.68 -13.75 10.84
N ASN A 83 -3.85 -13.75 11.48
CA ASN A 83 -5.13 -13.76 10.78
C ASN A 83 -5.52 -12.33 10.38
N TRP A 84 -5.99 -12.16 9.15
CA TRP A 84 -6.48 -10.87 8.68
C TRP A 84 -7.72 -10.42 9.49
N PRO A 85 -7.69 -9.24 10.14
CA PRO A 85 -8.76 -8.83 11.06
C PRO A 85 -9.98 -8.20 10.38
N TYR A 86 -9.94 -8.02 9.05
CA TYR A 86 -11.01 -7.40 8.27
C TYR A 86 -11.72 -8.40 7.35
N GLN A 87 -12.82 -7.97 6.73
CA GLN A 87 -13.62 -8.83 5.86
C GLN A 87 -12.82 -9.26 4.63
N GLU A 88 -12.65 -10.57 4.44
CA GLU A 88 -12.04 -11.16 3.24
C GLU A 88 -12.89 -12.33 2.75
N ILE A 89 -13.82 -12.06 1.84
CA ILE A 89 -14.54 -13.12 1.14
C ILE A 89 -13.61 -13.74 0.09
N ARG A 90 -13.55 -15.07 0.07
CA ARG A 90 -12.90 -15.80 -1.01
C ARG A 90 -13.99 -16.23 -2.00
N PRO A 91 -13.79 -16.08 -3.32
CA PRO A 91 -14.67 -16.73 -4.27
C PRO A 91 -14.69 -18.22 -3.93
N ASP A 92 -15.89 -18.79 -3.93
CA ASP A 92 -16.17 -20.20 -3.73
C ASP A 92 -15.24 -21.01 -4.65
N LEU A 93 -14.37 -21.83 -4.04
CA LEU A 93 -13.54 -22.83 -4.72
C LEU A 93 -14.34 -24.11 -4.86
#